data_AF-A0A072UHB6-F1
#
_entry.id   AF-A0A072UHB6-F1
#
_cell.length_a   1.000
_cell.length_b   1.000
_cell.length_c   1.000
_cell.angle_alpha   90.00
_cell.angle_beta   90.00
_cell.angle_gamma   90.00
#
_symmetry.space_group_name_H-M   'P 1'
#
loop_
_entity.id
_entity.type
_entity.pdbx_description
1 polymer ?
#
loop_
_entity_poly.entity_id
_entity_poly.type
_entity_poly.pdbx_seq_one_letter_code
_entity_poly.pdbx_strand_id
1 'polypeptide(L)'
;MNWKGPESGPTNSCQMLISLWRLLETKIKMWVSLRTIKRLFDTKRLKLQMPPISKEDDYDQTLLQGTDAGPAVQFFDNVIGVSIPKSRFVPLDATSDLLLLQSDLYTSREGVLARNPARTNALNPVIDLGPKYEKIADFRSRFKSIPSIVGLDSLIVRGDVWFGANITLKV
;
A
#
# COMPACT_ATOMS: atom_id res chain seq x y z
N MET A 1 -24.39 5.94 41.86
CA MET A 1 -24.24 6.59 40.53
C MET A 1 -23.73 5.53 39.57
N ASN A 2 -24.59 5.13 38.62
CA ASN A 2 -24.27 4.18 37.57
C ASN A 2 -23.55 4.94 36.44
N TRP A 3 -22.31 4.55 36.14
CA TRP A 3 -21.65 4.93 34.89
C TRP A 3 -21.34 3.65 34.12
N LYS A 4 -22.08 3.43 33.03
CA LYS A 4 -21.84 2.34 32.07
C LYS A 4 -20.69 2.76 31.16
N GLY A 5 -19.58 2.04 31.21
CA GLY A 5 -18.52 2.13 30.21
C GLY A 5 -19.00 1.65 28.83
N PRO A 6 -18.31 2.04 27.75
CA PRO A 6 -18.72 1.70 26.39
C PRO A 6 -18.70 0.18 26.18
N GLU A 7 -19.77 -0.31 25.56
CA GLU A 7 -20.00 -1.71 25.26
C GLU A 7 -18.85 -2.29 24.42
N SER A 8 -18.26 -3.37 24.93
CA SER A 8 -17.19 -4.12 24.31
C SER A 8 -17.71 -4.89 23.09
N GLY A 9 -17.53 -4.30 21.90
CA GLY A 9 -17.46 -5.08 20.66
C GLY A 9 -16.14 -5.88 20.60
N PRO A 10 -16.07 -6.99 19.84
CA PRO A 10 -14.87 -7.81 19.78
C PRO A 10 -13.75 -6.98 19.16
N THR A 11 -12.84 -6.49 20.00
CA THR A 11 -11.67 -5.74 19.56
C THR A 11 -10.66 -6.77 19.10
N ASN A 12 -10.51 -6.91 17.77
CA ASN A 12 -9.62 -7.89 17.17
C ASN A 12 -8.18 -7.67 17.68
N SER A 13 -7.58 -8.70 18.29
CA SER A 13 -6.25 -8.65 18.89
C SER A 13 -5.16 -8.13 17.95
N CYS A 14 -5.34 -8.27 16.63
CA CYS A 14 -4.47 -7.69 15.61
C CYS A 14 -4.53 -6.14 15.56
N GLN A 15 -5.71 -5.52 15.69
CA GLN A 15 -5.83 -4.05 15.72
C GLN A 15 -5.16 -3.44 16.96
N MET A 16 -5.22 -4.16 18.08
CA MET A 16 -4.58 -3.74 19.33
C MET A 16 -3.05 -3.81 19.25
N LEU A 17 -2.48 -4.73 18.45
CA LEU A 17 -1.04 -4.85 18.25
C LEU A 17 -0.49 -3.77 17.29
N ILE A 18 -1.25 -3.37 16.28
CA ILE A 18 -0.84 -2.36 15.28
C ILE A 18 -0.70 -0.97 15.92
N SER A 19 -1.68 -0.59 16.75
CA SER A 19 -1.73 0.71 17.44
C SER A 19 -0.66 0.84 18.53
N LEU A 20 -0.27 -0.26 19.18
CA LEU A 20 0.72 -0.27 20.26
C LEU A 20 2.18 -0.37 19.76
N TRP A 21 2.44 -0.97 18.58
CA TRP A 21 3.81 -1.33 18.15
C TRP A 21 4.35 -0.60 16.90
N ARG A 22 3.67 0.43 16.36
CA ARG A 22 4.10 1.17 15.14
C ARG A 22 4.41 0.25 13.94
N LEU A 23 3.70 -0.87 13.81
CA LEU A 23 3.87 -1.79 12.69
C LEU A 23 2.83 -1.48 11.61
N LEU A 24 3.27 -1.37 10.36
CA LEU A 24 2.38 -1.24 9.19
C LEU A 24 2.16 -2.63 8.60
N GLU A 25 0.90 -2.99 8.35
CA GLU A 25 0.58 -4.21 7.61
C GLU A 25 1.05 -4.08 6.16
N THR A 26 1.99 -4.93 5.75
CA THR A 26 2.30 -5.08 4.33
C THR A 26 1.19 -5.92 3.71
N LYS A 27 0.17 -5.28 3.14
CA LYS A 27 -1.07 -5.91 2.61
C LYS A 27 -0.86 -7.08 1.64
N ILE A 28 0.36 -7.29 1.14
CA ILE A 28 0.65 -8.15 -0.02
C ILE A 28 1.50 -9.39 0.34
N LYS A 29 2.14 -9.45 1.50
CA LYS A 29 3.07 -10.56 1.84
C LYS A 29 2.57 -11.38 3.01
N MET A 30 1.87 -12.47 2.69
CA MET A 30 1.41 -13.47 3.65
C MET A 30 1.80 -14.87 3.20
N TRP A 31 2.15 -15.71 4.17
CA TRP A 31 2.41 -17.13 3.95
C TRP A 31 1.36 -17.91 4.72
N VAL A 32 0.63 -18.78 4.03
CA VAL A 32 -0.48 -19.55 4.63
C VAL A 32 -0.30 -21.03 4.37
N SER A 33 -0.55 -21.83 5.40
CA SER A 33 -0.60 -23.28 5.29
C SER A 33 -1.89 -23.73 4.59
N LEU A 34 -1.75 -24.32 3.39
CA LEU A 34 -2.88 -24.86 2.64
C LEU A 34 -3.67 -25.93 3.43
N ARG A 35 -3.00 -26.72 4.28
CA ARG A 35 -3.67 -27.69 5.17
C ARG A 35 -4.62 -27.00 6.15
N THR A 36 -4.22 -25.85 6.66
CA THR A 36 -5.04 -25.07 7.60
C THR A 36 -6.23 -24.44 6.89
N ILE A 37 -6.04 -23.92 5.67
CA ILE A 37 -7.14 -23.42 4.83
C ILE A 37 -8.16 -24.54 4.56
N LYS A 38 -7.69 -25.74 4.15
CA LYS A 38 -8.56 -26.89 3.91
C LYS A 38 -9.37 -27.26 5.15
N ARG A 39 -8.73 -27.33 6.33
CA ARG A 39 -9.43 -27.58 7.61
C ARG A 39 -10.49 -26.52 7.91
N LEU A 40 -10.17 -25.24 7.73
CA LEU A 40 -11.09 -24.13 8.01
C LEU A 40 -12.29 -24.11 7.05
N PHE A 41 -12.08 -24.54 5.81
CA PHE A 41 -13.13 -24.73 4.81
C PHE A 41 -14.03 -25.92 5.16
N ASP A 42 -13.44 -27.09 5.42
CA ASP A 42 -14.17 -28.33 5.75
C ASP A 42 -15.02 -28.17 7.04
N THR A 43 -14.51 -27.41 8.00
CA THR A 43 -15.22 -27.12 9.27
C THR A 43 -16.21 -25.96 9.21
N LYS A 44 -16.40 -25.33 8.04
CA LYS A 44 -17.27 -24.15 7.83
C LYS A 44 -16.98 -22.98 8.78
N ARG A 45 -15.75 -22.90 9.32
CA ARG A 45 -15.32 -21.83 10.24
C ARG A 45 -14.86 -20.58 9.51
N LEU A 46 -14.49 -20.71 8.23
CA LEU A 46 -14.14 -19.59 7.37
C LEU A 46 -15.39 -18.82 6.94
N LYS A 47 -15.86 -17.90 7.79
CA LYS A 47 -16.93 -16.95 7.44
C LYS A 47 -16.31 -15.65 6.95
N LEU A 48 -15.81 -15.65 5.73
CA LEU A 48 -15.43 -14.41 5.06
C LEU A 48 -16.72 -13.66 4.75
N GLN A 49 -16.96 -12.55 5.45
CA GLN A 49 -18.00 -11.60 5.09
C GLN A 49 -17.59 -11.01 3.74
N MET A 50 -18.21 -11.47 2.65
CA MET A 50 -18.10 -10.76 1.39
C MET A 50 -18.77 -9.40 1.58
N PRO A 51 -18.09 -8.28 1.29
CA PRO A 51 -18.77 -6.99 1.23
C PRO A 51 -19.88 -7.08 0.17
N PRO A 52 -21.06 -6.48 0.41
CA PRO A 52 -22.14 -6.48 -0.56
C PRO A 52 -21.66 -5.76 -1.82
N ILE A 53 -21.74 -6.45 -2.97
CA ILE A 53 -21.47 -5.85 -4.28
C ILE A 53 -22.59 -4.84 -4.54
N SER A 54 -22.30 -3.54 -4.46
CA SER A 54 -23.21 -2.50 -4.93
C SER A 54 -23.31 -2.63 -6.46
N LYS A 55 -24.45 -3.12 -6.94
CA LYS A 55 -24.82 -3.07 -8.35
C LYS A 55 -25.54 -1.75 -8.58
N GLU A 56 -24.77 -0.69 -8.82
CA GLU A 56 -25.29 0.56 -9.33
C GLU A 56 -24.57 0.83 -10.66
N ASP A 57 -25.40 1.03 -11.68
CA ASP A 57 -25.09 0.99 -13.11
C ASP A 57 -24.02 2.01 -13.55
N ASP A 58 -23.08 1.58 -14.40
CA ASP A 58 -22.86 2.06 -15.77
C ASP A 58 -21.49 1.54 -16.28
N TYR A 59 -21.47 1.11 -17.54
CA TYR A 59 -20.39 0.46 -18.31
C TYR A 59 -19.02 0.16 -17.64
N ASP A 60 -18.73 -1.14 -17.56
CA ASP A 60 -17.41 -1.74 -17.81
C ASP A 60 -16.30 -1.46 -16.77
N GLN A 61 -16.57 -1.77 -15.50
CA GLN A 61 -15.56 -2.30 -14.56
C GLN A 61 -16.25 -2.74 -13.27
N THR A 62 -16.69 -4.00 -13.24
CA THR A 62 -17.05 -4.67 -11.98
C THR A 62 -15.77 -4.85 -11.18
N LEU A 63 -15.35 -3.81 -10.46
CA LEU A 63 -14.30 -3.88 -9.45
C LEU A 63 -14.77 -4.88 -8.42
N LEU A 64 -14.22 -6.11 -8.49
CA LEU A 64 -14.21 -7.05 -7.38
C LEU A 64 -13.55 -6.30 -6.22
N GLN A 65 -14.35 -5.70 -5.34
CA GLN A 65 -13.88 -5.22 -4.05
C GLN A 65 -13.33 -6.44 -3.33
N GLY A 66 -12.00 -6.56 -3.33
CA GLY A 66 -11.28 -7.63 -2.67
C GLY A 66 -11.71 -7.66 -1.21
N THR A 67 -12.11 -8.83 -0.74
CA THR A 67 -12.24 -9.05 0.71
C THR A 67 -10.86 -8.84 1.30
N ASP A 68 -10.73 -7.85 2.18
CA ASP A 68 -9.50 -7.66 2.94
C ASP A 68 -9.13 -9.00 3.60
N ALA A 69 -7.88 -9.43 3.45
CA ALA A 69 -7.40 -10.65 4.07
C ALA A 69 -7.17 -10.46 5.58
N GLY A 70 -7.12 -9.21 6.07
CA GLY A 70 -6.98 -8.88 7.49
C GLY A 70 -8.04 -9.56 8.38
N PRO A 71 -9.34 -9.43 8.09
CA PRO A 71 -10.41 -10.17 8.75
C PRO A 71 -10.29 -11.69 8.68
N ALA A 72 -9.52 -12.25 7.75
CA ALA A 72 -9.33 -13.70 7.64
C ALA A 72 -8.34 -14.24 8.68
N VAL A 73 -7.41 -13.40 9.14
CA VAL A 73 -6.36 -13.76 10.11
C VAL A 73 -6.94 -14.25 11.43
N GLN A 74 -8.09 -13.71 11.86
CA GLN A 74 -8.77 -14.10 13.11
C GLN A 74 -9.26 -15.56 13.13
N PHE A 75 -9.37 -16.21 11.97
CA PHE A 75 -9.78 -17.61 11.88
C PHE A 75 -8.60 -18.59 12.01
N PHE A 76 -7.37 -18.09 12.10
CA PHE A 76 -6.17 -18.91 12.27
C PHE A 76 -5.74 -18.93 13.74
N ASP A 77 -5.58 -20.13 14.28
CA ASP A 77 -5.21 -20.31 15.70
C ASP A 77 -3.75 -19.91 15.97
N ASN A 78 -2.86 -20.01 14.97
CA ASN A 78 -1.42 -19.74 15.08
C ASN A 78 -0.97 -18.69 14.05
N VAL A 79 -1.00 -17.42 14.43
CA VAL A 79 -0.59 -16.28 13.60
C VAL A 79 0.72 -15.72 14.13
N ILE A 80 1.70 -15.51 13.24
CA ILE A 80 2.99 -14.92 13.58
C ILE A 80 3.19 -13.68 12.71
N GLY A 81 3.45 -12.54 13.37
CA GLY A 81 3.90 -11.32 12.70
C GLY A 81 5.42 -11.33 12.56
N VAL A 82 5.92 -11.11 11.35
CA VAL A 82 7.37 -10.97 11.08
C VAL A 82 7.66 -9.54 10.68
N SER A 83 8.52 -8.87 11.45
CA SER A 83 9.02 -7.55 11.06
C SER A 83 9.98 -7.69 9.88
N ILE A 84 9.74 -6.90 8.84
CA ILE A 84 10.58 -6.88 7.64
C ILE A 84 11.21 -5.50 7.49
N PRO A 85 12.45 -5.40 6.95
CA PRO A 85 13.02 -4.10 6.66
C PRO A 85 12.17 -3.37 5.63
N LYS A 86 12.06 -2.05 5.76
CA LYS A 86 11.29 -1.18 4.85
C LYS A 86 11.69 -1.36 3.38
N SER A 87 12.92 -1.77 3.10
CA SER A 87 13.38 -2.08 1.74
C SER A 87 12.57 -3.17 1.04
N ARG A 88 11.88 -4.05 1.78
CA ARG A 88 11.03 -5.10 1.20
C ARG A 88 9.59 -4.65 0.94
N PHE A 89 9.25 -3.40 1.24
CA PHE A 89 7.92 -2.84 1.06
C PHE A 89 8.00 -1.44 0.47
N VAL A 90 7.63 -1.33 -0.80
CA VAL A 90 7.30 -0.07 -1.45
C VAL A 90 5.83 -0.15 -1.81
N PRO A 91 4.94 0.61 -1.14
CA PRO A 91 3.53 0.64 -1.51
C PRO A 91 3.40 1.16 -2.95
N LEU A 92 2.38 0.69 -3.66
CA LEU A 92 2.06 1.15 -5.02
C LEU A 92 0.58 1.48 -5.06
N ASP A 93 0.18 2.43 -4.23
CA ASP A 93 -1.22 2.79 -4.05
C ASP A 93 -1.54 4.10 -4.77
N ALA A 94 -0.53 4.92 -5.08
CA ALA A 94 -0.69 6.20 -5.77
C ALA A 94 0.33 6.40 -6.91
N THR A 95 0.05 7.35 -7.80
CA THR A 95 0.98 7.75 -8.88
C THR A 95 2.25 8.44 -8.36
N SER A 96 2.23 8.97 -7.13
CA SER A 96 3.43 9.40 -6.41
C SER A 96 4.39 8.22 -6.18
N ASP A 97 3.89 7.03 -5.86
CA ASP A 97 4.70 5.83 -5.70
C ASP A 97 5.30 5.37 -7.04
N LEU A 98 4.53 5.52 -8.13
CA LEU A 98 5.05 5.27 -9.49
C LEU A 98 6.22 6.20 -9.81
N LEU A 99 6.15 7.48 -9.44
CA LEU A 99 7.24 8.42 -9.64
C LEU A 99 8.50 7.98 -8.89
N LEU A 100 8.36 7.49 -7.64
CA LEU A 100 9.49 6.93 -6.89
C LEU A 100 10.14 5.77 -7.63
N LEU A 101 9.35 4.80 -8.08
CA LEU A 101 9.85 3.57 -8.71
C LEU A 101 10.39 3.75 -10.12
N GLN A 102 9.84 4.69 -10.89
CA GLN A 102 10.26 4.95 -12.27
C GLN A 102 11.46 5.90 -12.37
N SER A 103 11.71 6.67 -11.33
CA SER A 103 12.85 7.58 -11.27
C SER A 103 14.18 6.87 -11.04
N ASP A 104 15.26 7.65 -11.03
CA ASP A 104 16.60 7.20 -10.66
C ASP A 104 16.78 6.86 -9.17
N LEU A 105 15.72 6.97 -8.35
CA LEU A 105 15.77 6.62 -6.92
C LEU A 105 15.90 5.11 -6.69
N TYR A 106 15.30 4.31 -7.57
CA TYR A 106 15.33 2.85 -7.51
C TYR A 106 15.86 2.27 -8.82
N THR A 107 16.57 1.17 -8.71
CA THR A 107 17.04 0.36 -9.83
C THR A 107 16.56 -1.07 -9.62
N SER A 108 16.24 -1.79 -10.69
CA SER A 108 15.91 -3.21 -10.60
C SER A 108 17.15 -4.03 -10.94
N ARG A 109 17.54 -4.95 -10.04
CA ARG A 109 18.55 -5.97 -10.30
C ARG A 109 17.92 -7.33 -10.04
N GLU A 110 17.85 -8.18 -11.06
CA GLU A 110 17.33 -9.55 -10.95
C GLU A 110 15.90 -9.62 -10.34
N GLY A 111 15.07 -8.63 -10.63
CA GLY A 111 13.70 -8.54 -10.10
C GLY A 111 13.61 -8.03 -8.65
N VAL A 112 14.75 -7.65 -8.05
CA VAL A 112 14.82 -7.00 -6.74
C VAL A 112 15.03 -5.51 -6.93
N LEU A 113 14.17 -4.71 -6.31
CA LEU A 113 14.34 -3.26 -6.24
C LEU A 113 15.51 -2.93 -5.30
N ALA A 114 16.56 -2.35 -5.86
CA ALA A 114 17.72 -1.83 -5.15
C ALA A 114 17.71 -0.30 -5.20
N ARG A 115 17.85 0.32 -4.04
CA ARG A 115 17.86 1.79 -3.93
C ARG A 115 19.17 2.36 -4.46
N ASN A 116 19.11 3.53 -5.08
CA ASN A 116 20.28 4.20 -5.62
C ASN A 116 21.26 4.60 -4.49
N PRO A 117 22.52 4.12 -4.52
CA PRO A 117 23.52 4.42 -3.50
C PRO A 117 23.94 5.89 -3.46
N ALA A 118 23.69 6.66 -4.54
CA ALA A 118 23.98 8.10 -4.56
C ALA A 118 23.06 8.91 -3.63
N ARG A 119 21.94 8.33 -3.18
CA ARG A 119 21.08 8.99 -2.18
C ARG A 119 21.62 8.77 -0.77
N THR A 120 22.04 9.85 -0.13
CA THR A 120 22.52 9.86 1.26
C THR A 120 21.38 9.71 2.28
N ASN A 121 20.20 10.27 1.98
CA ASN A 121 19.05 10.22 2.88
C ASN A 121 18.42 8.82 2.91
N ALA A 122 18.37 8.20 4.10
CA ALA A 122 17.76 6.89 4.32
C ALA A 122 16.24 6.85 4.03
N LEU A 123 15.55 7.99 4.01
CA LEU A 123 14.11 8.09 3.75
C LEU A 123 13.80 8.46 2.29
N ASN A 124 12.70 7.93 1.77
CA ASN A 124 12.15 8.33 0.48
C ASN A 124 11.68 9.80 0.53
N PRO A 125 11.74 10.53 -0.60
CA PRO A 125 11.19 11.86 -0.65
C PRO A 125 9.69 11.83 -0.42
N VAL A 126 9.16 12.89 0.19
CA VAL A 126 7.71 13.08 0.33
C VAL A 126 7.19 13.63 -0.99
N ILE A 127 6.40 12.85 -1.71
CA ILE A 127 5.83 13.25 -3.00
C ILE A 127 4.32 13.34 -2.87
N ASP A 128 3.80 14.53 -3.13
CA ASP A 128 2.37 14.83 -3.15
C ASP A 128 2.01 15.41 -4.52
N LEU A 129 1.42 14.55 -5.35
CA LEU A 129 0.91 14.94 -6.66
C LEU A 129 -0.58 15.22 -6.55
N GLY A 130 -0.99 16.42 -6.97
CA GLY A 130 -2.40 16.81 -6.94
C GLY A 130 -3.31 15.93 -7.81
N PRO A 131 -4.63 16.16 -7.77
CA PRO A 131 -5.64 15.29 -8.40
C PRO A 131 -5.47 15.15 -9.92
N LYS A 132 -4.78 16.09 -10.58
CA LYS A 132 -4.44 16.02 -12.01
C LYS A 132 -3.47 14.89 -12.37
N TYR A 133 -2.85 14.25 -11.38
CA TYR A 133 -1.91 13.15 -11.55
C TYR A 133 -2.48 11.81 -11.06
N GLU A 134 -3.71 11.75 -10.58
CA GLU A 134 -4.29 10.54 -9.96
C GLU A 134 -4.43 9.40 -10.99
N LYS A 135 -4.82 9.73 -12.21
CA LYS A 135 -4.89 8.76 -13.31
C LYS A 135 -3.51 8.53 -13.93
N ILE A 136 -3.17 7.27 -14.17
CA ILE A 136 -1.90 6.88 -14.80
C ILE A 136 -1.71 7.53 -16.18
N ALA A 137 -2.79 7.65 -16.96
CA ALA A 137 -2.74 8.30 -18.28
C ALA A 137 -2.35 9.78 -18.17
N ASP A 138 -2.95 10.51 -17.22
CA ASP A 138 -2.66 11.93 -16.97
C ASP A 138 -1.26 12.11 -16.39
N PHE A 139 -0.85 11.24 -15.46
CA PHE A 139 0.52 11.22 -14.97
C PHE A 139 1.52 11.08 -16.12
N ARG A 140 1.34 10.07 -16.98
CA ARG A 140 2.25 9.81 -18.11
C ARG A 140 2.28 10.93 -19.13
N SER A 141 1.13 11.55 -19.45
CA SER A 141 1.09 12.66 -20.41
C SER A 141 1.83 13.89 -19.88
N ARG A 142 1.72 14.16 -18.58
CA ARG A 142 2.31 15.33 -17.91
C ARG A 142 3.81 15.25 -17.72
N PHE A 143 4.41 14.06 -17.78
CA PHE A 143 5.86 13.87 -17.72
C PHE A 143 6.41 13.48 -19.09
N LYS A 144 7.05 14.44 -19.78
CA LYS A 144 7.74 14.13 -21.05
C LYS A 144 8.90 13.14 -20.85
N SER A 145 9.57 13.22 -19.69
CA SER A 145 10.47 12.19 -19.17
C SER A 145 10.38 12.20 -17.65
N ILE A 146 10.60 11.04 -17.01
CA ILE A 146 10.64 10.97 -15.55
C ILE A 146 11.85 11.77 -15.02
N PRO A 147 11.65 12.73 -14.09
CA PRO A 147 12.74 13.52 -13.56
C PRO A 147 13.67 12.68 -12.68
N SER A 148 14.93 13.11 -12.61
CA SER A 148 15.84 12.64 -11.56
C SER A 148 15.41 13.23 -10.22
N ILE A 149 15.26 12.39 -9.20
CA ILE A 149 14.83 12.77 -7.84
C ILE A 149 15.76 12.25 -6.76
N VAL A 150 16.94 11.74 -7.12
CA VAL A 150 17.91 11.16 -6.17
C VAL A 150 18.23 12.13 -5.02
N GLY A 151 18.32 13.42 -5.31
CA GLY A 151 18.59 14.50 -4.37
C GLY A 151 17.36 15.27 -3.89
N LEU A 152 16.15 14.75 -4.06
CA LEU A 152 14.89 15.38 -3.63
C LEU A 152 14.56 15.02 -2.17
N ASP A 153 14.07 15.98 -1.38
CA ASP A 153 13.46 15.70 -0.06
C ASP A 153 11.93 15.77 -0.10
N SER A 154 11.35 16.77 -0.77
CA SER A 154 9.90 16.89 -0.92
C SER A 154 9.50 17.51 -2.26
N LEU A 155 8.43 16.99 -2.87
CA LEU A 155 7.79 17.53 -4.05
C LEU A 155 6.29 17.66 -3.81
N ILE A 156 5.76 18.88 -3.96
CA ILE A 156 4.33 19.14 -3.89
C ILE A 156 3.93 19.80 -5.21
N VAL A 157 3.03 19.17 -5.96
CA VAL A 157 2.52 19.70 -7.23
C VAL A 157 1.03 19.98 -7.10
N ARG A 158 0.63 21.20 -7.42
CA ARG A 158 -0.76 21.67 -7.39
C ARG A 158 -1.11 22.33 -8.72
N GLY A 159 -2.32 22.06 -9.22
CA GLY A 159 -2.81 22.63 -10.47
C GLY A 159 -2.39 21.85 -11.71
N ASP A 160 -2.45 22.52 -12.86
CA ASP A 160 -2.21 21.96 -14.20
C ASP A 160 -0.74 22.14 -14.61
N VAL A 161 0.13 21.30 -14.04
CA VAL A 161 1.59 21.39 -14.24
C VAL A 161 2.05 20.32 -15.23
N TRP A 162 3.09 20.65 -16.00
CA TRP A 162 3.74 19.78 -16.98
C TRP A 162 5.25 19.79 -16.78
N PHE A 163 5.85 18.61 -16.86
CA PHE A 163 7.28 18.39 -16.71
C PHE A 163 7.89 18.10 -18.08
N GLY A 164 8.85 18.94 -18.47
CA GLY A 164 9.66 18.77 -19.67
C GLY A 164 10.66 17.61 -19.59
N ALA A 165 11.51 17.50 -20.62
CA ALA A 165 12.53 16.45 -20.68
C ALA A 165 13.76 16.80 -19.83
N ASN A 166 14.43 15.78 -19.27
CA ASN A 166 15.71 15.90 -18.55
C ASN A 166 15.66 16.81 -17.31
N ILE A 167 14.54 16.83 -16.60
CA ILE A 167 14.39 17.59 -15.37
C ILE A 167 15.10 16.87 -14.23
N THR A 168 15.78 17.63 -13.37
CA THR A 168 16.36 17.15 -12.12
C THR A 168 15.77 17.95 -10.97
N LEU A 169 15.18 17.27 -9.99
CA LEU A 169 14.59 17.86 -8.80
C LEU A 169 15.51 17.59 -7.60
N LYS A 170 15.92 18.65 -6.91
CA LYS A 170 16.81 18.61 -5.74
C LYS A 170 16.29 19.53 -4.64
N VAL A 171 16.76 19.33 -3.42
CA VAL A 171 16.56 20.21 -2.25
C VAL A 171 17.07 21.61 -2.52
#